data_AF-A0A519HLN1-F1
#
_entry.id   AF-A0A519HLN1-F1
#
_cell.length_a   1.000
_cell.length_b   1.000
_cell.length_c   1.000
_cell.angle_alpha   90.00
_cell.angle_beta   90.00
_cell.angle_gamma   90.00
#
_symmetry.space_group_name_H-M   'P 1'
#
loop_
_entity.id
_entity.type
_entity.pdbx_description
1 polymer ?
#
loop_
_entity_poly.entity_id
_entity_poly.type
_entity_poly.pdbx_seq_one_letter_code
_entity_poly.pdbx_strand_id
1 'polypeptide(L)'
;MDGRETSLERIGSAAIVWVAETAVGDGNAVVEVADWSKTTVVHMRDGLSAAVRAQVGARFPALTYYEEPGTPHNAADEGYVDGGFGVSFPRAGKA
;
A
#
# COMPACT_ATOMS: atom_id res chain seq x y z
N MET A 1 24.95 7.57 1.01
CA MET A 1 23.82 7.31 0.08
C MET A 1 22.78 6.62 0.93
N ASP A 2 21.77 7.36 1.39
CA ASP A 2 20.76 6.84 2.33
C ASP A 2 19.80 5.95 1.54
N GLY A 3 20.02 4.64 1.62
CA GLY A 3 19.30 3.62 0.85
C GLY A 3 17.93 3.31 1.42
N ARG A 4 17.00 4.29 1.39
CA ARG A 4 15.58 3.97 1.45
C ARG A 4 15.17 3.47 0.07
N GLU A 5 15.23 2.16 -0.14
CA GLU A 5 14.77 1.54 -1.38
C GLU A 5 13.25 1.72 -1.51
N THR A 6 12.85 2.72 -2.29
CA THR A 6 11.46 2.92 -2.75
C THR A 6 11.17 2.16 -4.04
N SER A 7 12.10 1.30 -4.48
CA SER A 7 11.99 0.61 -5.76
C SER A 7 10.93 -0.49 -5.70
N LEU A 8 9.89 -0.32 -6.53
CA LEU A 8 8.83 -1.31 -6.73
C LEU A 8 9.32 -2.55 -7.51
N GLU A 9 10.57 -2.57 -7.98
CA GLU A 9 11.17 -3.68 -8.73
C GLU A 9 11.15 -5.01 -7.98
N ARG A 10 11.08 -4.99 -6.64
CA ARG A 10 11.00 -6.20 -5.81
C ARG A 10 9.58 -6.76 -5.71
N ILE A 11 8.57 -6.03 -6.18
CA ILE A 11 7.17 -6.43 -6.11
C ILE A 11 6.82 -7.29 -7.32
N GLY A 12 6.66 -8.59 -7.08
CA GLY A 12 6.32 -9.56 -8.13
C GLY A 12 4.86 -9.52 -8.58
N SER A 13 3.99 -8.79 -7.87
CA SER A 13 2.58 -8.63 -8.24
C SER A 13 2.36 -7.38 -9.07
N ALA A 14 1.98 -7.56 -10.34
CA ALA A 14 1.59 -6.47 -11.22
C ALA A 14 0.38 -5.68 -10.69
N ALA A 15 -0.52 -6.32 -9.92
CA ALA A 15 -1.64 -5.63 -9.32
C ALA A 15 -1.17 -4.66 -8.22
N ILE A 16 -0.27 -5.11 -7.33
CA ILE A 16 0.27 -4.27 -6.25
C ILE A 16 1.12 -3.13 -6.82
N VAL A 17 1.97 -3.40 -7.82
CA VAL A 17 2.72 -2.34 -8.54
C VAL A 17 1.74 -1.30 -9.11
N TRP A 18 0.70 -1.75 -9.81
CA TRP A 18 -0.28 -0.85 -10.39
C TRP A 18 -1.01 0.00 -9.33
N VAL A 19 -1.38 -0.58 -8.19
CA VAL A 19 -2.02 0.18 -7.10
C VAL A 19 -1.06 1.26 -6.57
N ALA A 20 0.20 0.91 -6.32
CA ALA A 20 1.19 1.85 -5.81
C ALA A 20 1.45 2.99 -6.81
N GLU A 21 1.65 2.68 -8.09
CA GLU A 21 1.84 3.68 -9.15
C GLU A 21 0.62 4.58 -9.32
N THR A 22 -0.59 4.01 -9.25
CA THR A 22 -1.83 4.79 -9.34
C THR A 22 -1.96 5.77 -8.18
N ALA A 23 -1.61 5.34 -6.97
CA ALA A 23 -1.58 6.23 -5.80
C ALA A 23 -0.50 7.31 -5.92
N VAL A 24 0.69 6.99 -6.44
CA VAL A 24 1.73 7.98 -6.74
C VAL A 24 1.24 9.01 -7.76
N GLY A 25 0.55 8.56 -8.81
CA GLY A 25 -0.08 9.44 -9.80
C GLY A 25 -1.17 10.35 -9.21
N ASP A 26 -1.82 9.94 -8.12
CA ASP A 26 -2.82 10.70 -7.36
C ASP A 26 -2.18 11.69 -6.35
N GLY A 27 -0.85 11.78 -6.31
CA GLY A 27 -0.11 12.70 -5.43
C GLY A 27 0.41 12.09 -4.12
N ASN A 28 0.24 10.78 -3.94
CA ASN A 28 0.88 10.03 -2.85
C ASN A 28 2.37 9.77 -3.19
N ALA A 29 3.10 9.11 -2.29
CA ALA A 29 4.47 8.70 -2.51
C ALA A 29 4.75 7.38 -1.80
N VAL A 30 5.62 6.55 -2.39
CA VAL A 30 6.18 5.38 -1.70
C VAL A 30 7.21 5.88 -0.69
N VAL A 31 7.03 5.51 0.59
CA VAL A 31 7.96 5.85 1.68
C VAL A 31 8.99 4.75 1.83
N GLU A 32 8.54 3.50 1.77
CA GLU A 32 9.37 2.32 2.03
C GLU A 32 8.79 1.08 1.36
N VAL A 33 9.66 0.14 0.98
CA VAL A 33 9.28 -1.23 0.67
C VAL A 33 9.91 -2.15 1.72
N ALA A 34 9.06 -2.73 2.57
CA ALA A 34 9.48 -3.51 3.72
C ALA A 34 9.11 -4.99 3.56
N ASP A 35 10.03 -5.88 3.95
CA ASP A 35 9.77 -7.31 4.00
C ASP A 35 9.23 -7.69 5.38
N TRP A 36 7.96 -8.06 5.44
CA TRP A 36 7.34 -8.66 6.62
C TRP A 36 7.54 -10.17 6.60
N SER A 37 7.29 -10.83 7.74
CA SER A 37 7.54 -12.26 7.94
C SER A 37 6.99 -13.21 6.85
N LYS A 38 5.99 -12.78 6.07
CA LYS A 38 5.40 -13.57 4.97
C LYS A 38 5.09 -12.76 3.71
N THR A 39 5.30 -11.44 3.72
CA THR A 39 4.79 -10.53 2.68
C THR A 39 5.74 -9.36 2.48
N THR A 40 6.03 -8.99 1.24
CA THR A 40 6.72 -7.73 0.94
C THR A 40 5.68 -6.63 0.73
N VAL A 41 5.72 -5.58 1.57
CA VAL A 41 4.70 -4.54 1.62
C VAL A 41 5.29 -3.19 1.20
N VAL A 42 4.60 -2.51 0.28
CA VAL A 42 4.86 -1.13 -0.11
C VAL A 42 4.13 -0.20 0.85
N HIS A 43 4.86 0.61 1.61
CA HIS A 43 4.29 1.61 2.50
C HIS A 43 4.17 2.96 1.81
N MET A 44 2.95 3.47 1.75
CA MET A 44 2.62 4.76 1.14
C MET A 44 2.67 5.88 2.19
N ARG A 45 2.92 7.11 1.74
CA ARG A 45 3.04 8.29 2.61
C ARG A 45 1.70 8.71 3.17
N ASP A 46 0.69 8.73 2.31
CA ASP A 46 -0.65 9.21 2.61
C ASP A 46 -1.68 8.09 2.54
N GLY A 47 -2.87 8.33 3.09
CA GLY A 47 -3.97 7.36 3.09
C GLY A 47 -4.50 7.04 1.69
N LEU A 48 -5.20 5.91 1.60
CA LEU A 48 -5.83 5.47 0.36
C LEU A 48 -6.95 6.42 -0.03
N SER A 49 -6.80 7.11 -1.16
CA SER A 49 -7.85 8.01 -1.64
C SER A 49 -9.05 7.21 -2.15
N ALA A 50 -10.26 7.78 -2.02
CA ALA A 50 -11.49 7.15 -2.52
C ALA A 50 -11.44 6.92 -4.03
N ALA A 51 -10.74 7.79 -4.79
CA ALA A 51 -10.56 7.66 -6.22
C ALA A 51 -9.68 6.44 -6.57
N VAL A 52 -8.54 6.27 -5.90
CA VAL A 52 -7.67 5.10 -6.09
C VAL A 52 -8.43 3.82 -5.69
N ARG A 53 -9.10 3.83 -4.53
CA ARG A 53 -9.90 2.69 -4.06
C ARG A 53 -10.95 2.24 -5.07
N ALA A 54 -11.68 3.18 -5.68
CA ALA A 54 -12.68 2.87 -6.70
C ALA A 54 -12.05 2.26 -7.96
N GLN A 55 -10.90 2.79 -8.39
CA GLN A 55 -10.19 2.27 -9.56
C GLN A 55 -9.63 0.85 -9.32
N VAL A 56 -9.08 0.60 -8.13
CA VAL A 56 -8.62 -0.75 -7.73
C VAL A 56 -9.79 -1.73 -7.73
N GLY A 57 -10.91 -1.37 -7.12
CA GLY A 57 -12.11 -2.23 -7.08
C GLY A 57 -12.68 -2.54 -8.48
N ALA A 58 -12.60 -1.59 -9.42
CA ALA A 58 -13.03 -1.80 -10.79
C ALA A 58 -12.05 -2.67 -11.60
N ARG A 59 -10.75 -2.51 -11.38
CA ARG A 59 -9.70 -3.19 -12.17
C ARG A 59 -9.34 -4.57 -11.63
N PHE A 60 -9.29 -4.71 -10.30
CA PHE A 60 -8.86 -5.92 -9.60
C PHE A 60 -9.90 -6.32 -8.54
N PRO A 61 -11.11 -6.77 -8.93
CA PRO A 61 -12.16 -7.13 -7.99
C PRO A 61 -11.80 -8.34 -7.10
N ALA A 62 -10.80 -9.14 -7.49
CA ALA A 62 -10.30 -10.28 -6.74
C ALA A 62 -9.15 -9.91 -5.77
N LEU A 63 -8.71 -8.65 -5.74
CA LEU A 63 -7.62 -8.20 -4.88
C LEU A 63 -8.06 -8.24 -3.42
N THR A 64 -7.23 -8.81 -2.55
CA THR A 64 -7.60 -8.95 -1.13
C THR A 64 -7.41 -7.60 -0.44
N TYR A 65 -8.51 -6.95 -0.06
CA TYR A 65 -8.48 -5.76 0.79
C TYR A 65 -8.31 -6.16 2.26
N TYR A 66 -7.49 -5.41 2.99
CA TYR A 66 -7.36 -5.53 4.43
C TYR A 66 -7.44 -4.16 5.11
N GLU A 67 -7.82 -4.18 6.37
CA GLU A 67 -7.90 -3.02 7.23
C GLU A 67 -7.38 -3.43 8.60
N GLU A 68 -6.34 -2.74 9.09
CA GLU A 68 -5.80 -2.93 10.43
C GLU A 68 -6.21 -1.74 11.30
N PRO A 69 -6.96 -1.98 12.39
CA PRO A 69 -7.26 -0.93 13.34
C PRO A 69 -5.97 -0.50 14.04
N GLY A 70 -5.75 0.82 14.09
CA GLY A 70 -4.62 1.39 14.79
C GLY A 70 -4.62 0.97 16.26
N THR A 71 -3.44 0.69 16.78
CA THR A 71 -3.22 0.42 18.20
C THR A 71 -2.53 1.62 18.84
N PRO A 72 -2.46 1.72 20.17
CA PRO A 72 -1.69 2.79 20.82
C PRO A 72 -0.22 2.87 20.38
N HIS A 73 0.32 1.78 19.81
CA HIS A 73 1.70 1.69 19.34
C HIS A 73 1.85 1.82 17.81
N ASN A 74 0.80 1.52 17.04
CA ASN A 74 0.84 1.52 15.58
C ASN A 74 -0.34 2.34 15.01
N ALA A 75 -0.07 3.13 13.98
CA ALA A 75 -1.14 3.82 13.26
C ALA A 75 -2.14 2.82 12.65
N ALA A 76 -3.34 3.32 12.35
CA ALA A 76 -4.30 2.52 11.59
C ALA A 76 -3.86 2.48 10.13
N ASP A 77 -3.98 1.32 9.49
CA ASP A 77 -3.53 1.13 8.11
C ASP A 77 -4.62 0.39 7.32
N GLU A 78 -4.71 0.67 6.03
CA GLU A 78 -5.52 -0.09 5.09
C GLU A 78 -4.73 -0.39 3.82
N GLY A 79 -5.16 -1.39 3.06
CA GLY A 79 -4.38 -1.79 1.91
C GLY A 79 -4.90 -2.97 1.13
N TYR A 80 -4.05 -3.44 0.23
CA TYR A 80 -4.32 -4.58 -0.64
C TYR A 80 -3.18 -5.58 -0.63
N VAL A 81 -3.51 -6.87 -0.76
CA VAL A 81 -2.56 -7.98 -0.80
C VAL A 81 -2.86 -8.89 -1.98
N ASP A 82 -1.79 -9.36 -2.63
CA ASP A 82 -1.81 -10.32 -3.72
C ASP A 82 -0.55 -11.19 -3.69
N GLY A 83 -0.73 -12.51 -3.55
CA GLY A 83 0.37 -13.47 -3.74
C GLY A 83 1.62 -13.28 -2.88
N GLY A 84 1.50 -12.75 -1.66
CA GLY A 84 2.66 -12.45 -0.79
C GLY A 84 3.27 -11.06 -1.03
N PHE A 85 2.61 -10.20 -1.80
CA PHE A 85 2.94 -8.79 -1.94
C PHE A 85 1.78 -7.94 -1.44
N GLY A 86 2.07 -6.78 -0.87
CA GLY A 86 1.05 -5.86 -0.39
C GLY A 86 1.37 -4.40 -0.63
N VAL A 87 0.35 -3.56 -0.55
CA VAL A 87 0.47 -2.10 -0.47
C VAL A 87 -0.35 -1.63 0.71
N SER A 88 0.26 -0.78 1.54
CA SER A 88 -0.27 -0.28 2.80
C SER A 88 -0.34 1.23 2.76
N PHE A 89 -1.47 1.77 3.21
CA PHE A 89 -1.78 3.18 3.28
C PHE A 89 -2.14 3.56 4.72
N PRO A 90 -1.47 4.57 5.31
CA PRO A 90 -1.81 5.05 6.63
C PRO A 90 -3.20 5.67 6.63
N ARG A 91 -4.09 5.14 7.45
CA ARG A 91 -5.36 5.78 7.74
C ARG A 91 -5.03 6.89 8.73
N ALA A 92 -5.26 8.13 8.33
CA ALA A 92 -5.28 9.23 9.29
C ALA A 92 -6.33 8.88 10.36
N GLY A 93 -5.88 8.35 11.49
CA GLY A 93 -6.70 8.22 12.67
C GLY A 93 -7.26 9.61 12.92
N LYS A 94 -8.58 9.73 13.03
CA LYS A 94 -9.17 10.99 13.47
C LYS A 94 -8.42 11.44 14.72
N ALA A 95 -7.84 12.64 14.65
CA ALA A 95 -7.41 13.40 15.81
C ALA A 95 -8.56 13.55 16.82
#